data_AF-A0A519HSM2-F1
#
_entry.id   AF-A0A519HSM2-F1
#
_cell.length_a   1.000
_cell.length_b   1.000
_cell.length_c   1.000
_cell.angle_alpha   90.00
_cell.angle_beta   90.00
_cell.angle_gamma   90.00
#
_symmetry.space_group_name_H-M   'P 1'
#
loop_
_entity.id
_entity.type
_entity.pdbx_description
1 polymer ?
#
loop_
_entity_poly.entity_id
_entity_poly.type
_entity_poly.pdbx_seq_one_letter_code
_entity_poly.pdbx_strand_id
1 'polypeptide(L)'
;MKNLPPIPAEPDVNRRDSLRTAFALALPGAAATASAPAAAQPATRATTLVAFLSRSGNTRVIAGQIRRAKGADLFEIQPAPPYPEDYLEHVEQARQETLRGHRPTLAQRVQNLSGYATVYLGFPIWGETMPPPVRSFLAEHDLAGKTVIPFITHGGYGVGASLSVLTRDAPGARIGQALVMQADQERATLERVTQWLGGRMPARTR
;
A
#
# COMPACT_ATOMS: atom_id res chain seq x y z
N MET A 1 10.03 -50.34 16.73
CA MET A 1 11.02 -50.70 15.68
C MET A 1 10.43 -50.21 14.36
N LYS A 2 11.00 -49.29 13.57
CA LYS A 2 12.40 -48.86 13.40
C LYS A 2 12.32 -47.48 12.70
N ASN A 3 12.84 -46.43 13.33
CA ASN A 3 13.03 -45.11 12.72
C ASN A 3 14.30 -45.15 11.86
N LEU A 4 14.26 -44.52 10.68
CA LEU A 4 15.43 -44.33 9.82
C LEU A 4 15.99 -42.89 10.02
N PRO A 5 17.32 -42.73 10.19
CA PRO A 5 17.95 -41.46 10.57
C PRO A 5 18.19 -40.48 9.39
N PRO A 6 18.50 -39.20 9.70
CA PRO A 6 18.61 -38.11 8.72
C PRO A 6 19.93 -38.09 7.92
N ILE A 7 19.88 -37.41 6.77
CA ILE A 7 20.95 -37.21 5.79
C ILE A 7 21.94 -36.14 6.30
N PRO A 8 23.28 -36.36 6.22
CA PRO A 8 24.29 -35.42 6.71
C PRO A 8 24.63 -34.30 5.71
N ALA A 9 25.11 -33.17 6.27
CA ALA A 9 25.59 -31.98 5.58
C ALA A 9 27.04 -32.14 5.06
N GLU A 10 27.33 -31.50 3.92
CA GLU A 10 28.65 -31.42 3.27
C GLU A 10 29.65 -30.54 4.05
N PRO A 11 30.97 -30.81 3.98
CA PRO A 11 31.96 -30.21 4.85
C PRO A 11 32.57 -28.88 4.34
N ASP A 12 32.82 -28.03 5.33
CA ASP A 12 33.61 -26.81 5.33
C ASP A 12 35.10 -27.10 5.00
N VAL A 13 35.66 -26.37 4.03
CA VAL A 13 37.07 -26.48 3.62
C VAL A 13 37.79 -25.18 3.95
N ASN A 14 38.43 -25.18 5.13
CA ASN A 14 39.52 -24.28 5.44
C ASN A 14 40.71 -25.08 5.97
N ARG A 15 41.76 -25.27 5.15
CA ARG A 15 43.08 -25.71 5.62
C ARG A 15 44.22 -25.11 4.77
N ARG A 16 44.90 -24.16 5.42
CA ARG A 16 46.35 -24.11 5.69
C ARG A 16 47.32 -24.01 4.50
N ASP A 17 47.95 -22.84 4.46
CA ASP A 17 49.39 -22.62 4.54
C ASP A 17 50.31 -23.44 3.64
N SER A 18 50.90 -22.76 2.65
CA SER A 18 52.23 -23.08 2.17
C SER A 18 52.97 -21.80 1.82
N LEU A 19 53.86 -21.39 2.71
CA LEU A 19 54.89 -20.38 2.49
C LEU A 19 55.82 -20.82 1.35
N ARG A 20 55.94 -20.00 0.31
CA ARG A 20 57.09 -20.01 -0.60
C ARG A 20 57.59 -18.59 -0.81
N THR A 21 58.67 -18.28 -0.12
CA THR A 21 59.52 -17.12 -0.36
C THR A 21 60.37 -17.37 -1.60
N ALA A 22 60.28 -16.50 -2.60
CA ALA A 22 61.33 -16.29 -3.58
C ALA A 22 61.35 -14.80 -3.98
N PHE A 23 62.46 -14.16 -3.67
CA PHE A 23 62.81 -12.79 -4.02
C PHE A 23 63.28 -12.78 -5.49
N ALA A 24 62.72 -11.93 -6.35
CA ALA A 24 63.34 -11.56 -7.62
C ALA A 24 62.95 -10.15 -8.08
N LEU A 25 63.97 -9.47 -8.60
CA LEU A 25 64.15 -8.06 -8.91
C LEU A 25 63.08 -7.34 -9.77
N ALA A 26 63.12 -6.01 -9.65
CA ALA A 26 62.27 -4.99 -10.23
C ALA A 26 62.20 -4.93 -11.77
N LEU A 27 61.01 -4.55 -12.26
CA LEU A 27 60.78 -3.84 -13.52
C LEU A 27 59.85 -2.64 -13.23
N PRO A 28 60.12 -1.43 -13.76
CA PRO A 28 59.26 -0.27 -13.58
C PRO A 28 58.10 -0.29 -14.59
N GLY A 29 56.89 0.03 -14.11
CA GLY A 29 55.80 0.49 -14.98
C GLY A 29 54.63 -0.48 -15.15
N ALA A 30 53.69 -0.43 -14.19
CA ALA A 30 52.27 -0.64 -14.46
C ALA A 30 51.50 0.08 -13.35
N ALA A 31 50.76 1.13 -13.71
CA ALA A 31 49.85 1.80 -12.79
C ALA A 31 48.75 0.78 -12.40
N ALA A 32 48.88 0.21 -11.21
CA ALA A 32 47.82 -0.56 -10.60
C ALA A 32 46.67 0.41 -10.30
N THR A 33 45.64 0.41 -11.14
CA THR A 33 44.35 1.01 -10.78
C THR A 33 43.78 0.16 -9.67
N ALA A 34 44.00 0.58 -8.42
CA ALA A 34 43.26 0.06 -7.29
C ALA A 34 41.78 0.28 -7.57
N SER A 35 41.05 -0.79 -7.87
CA SER A 35 39.60 -0.77 -7.92
C SER A 35 39.13 -0.47 -6.49
N ALA A 36 38.80 0.79 -6.23
CA ALA A 36 38.08 1.18 -5.02
C ALA A 36 36.80 0.34 -4.93
N PRO A 37 36.37 -0.10 -3.74
CA PRO A 37 35.09 -0.76 -3.60
C PRO A 37 34.04 0.22 -4.11
N ALA A 38 33.21 -0.22 -5.06
CA ALA A 38 32.07 0.55 -5.51
C ALA A 38 31.25 0.91 -4.27
N ALA A 39 31.33 2.17 -3.85
CA ALA A 39 30.52 2.69 -2.78
C ALA A 39 29.07 2.33 -3.13
N ALA A 40 28.44 1.50 -2.30
CA ALA A 40 27.02 1.21 -2.42
C ALA A 40 26.31 2.57 -2.44
N GLN A 41 25.80 2.96 -3.60
CA GLN A 41 25.06 4.19 -3.76
C GLN A 41 23.88 4.12 -2.77
N PRO A 42 23.66 5.15 -1.94
CA PRO A 42 22.50 5.17 -1.06
C PRO A 42 21.27 5.02 -1.96
N ALA A 43 20.50 3.93 -1.74
CA ALA A 43 19.25 3.73 -2.45
C ALA A 43 18.41 4.99 -2.28
N THR A 44 18.14 5.71 -3.36
CA THR A 44 17.31 6.90 -3.36
C THR A 44 15.92 6.49 -2.88
N ARG A 45 15.61 6.79 -1.63
CA ARG A 45 14.33 6.42 -1.03
C ARG A 45 13.21 7.11 -1.80
N ALA A 46 12.11 6.39 -2.05
CA ALA A 46 10.95 6.94 -2.71
C ALA A 46 10.45 8.18 -1.93
N THR A 47 10.32 9.31 -2.61
CA THR A 47 9.77 10.56 -2.03
C THR A 47 8.25 10.60 -2.08
N THR A 48 7.64 9.53 -2.58
CA THR A 48 6.20 9.39 -2.81
C THR A 48 5.67 8.16 -2.08
N LEU A 49 4.57 8.34 -1.37
CA LEU A 49 3.79 7.28 -0.74
C LEU A 49 2.45 7.13 -1.44
N VAL A 50 2.00 5.89 -1.62
CA VAL A 50 0.61 5.56 -1.96
C VAL A 50 -0.01 4.90 -0.73
N ALA A 51 -0.81 5.65 0.01
CA ALA A 51 -1.60 5.15 1.13
C ALA A 51 -3.02 4.89 0.67
N PHE A 52 -3.59 3.71 0.90
CA PHE A 52 -4.93 3.40 0.41
C PHE A 52 -5.72 2.45 1.31
N LEU A 53 -7.05 2.61 1.33
CA LEU A 53 -8.00 1.64 1.88
C LEU A 53 -8.72 0.94 0.73
N SER A 54 -8.96 -0.37 0.83
CA SER A 54 -9.77 -1.09 -0.16
C SER A 54 -10.55 -2.25 0.45
N ARG A 55 -11.87 -2.28 0.21
CA ARG A 55 -12.74 -3.39 0.63
C ARG A 55 -12.64 -4.56 -0.34
N SER A 56 -13.06 -4.35 -1.58
CA SER A 56 -13.14 -5.38 -2.63
C SER A 56 -12.05 -5.33 -3.69
N GLY A 57 -11.02 -4.52 -3.47
CA GLY A 57 -9.82 -4.48 -4.33
C GLY A 57 -9.86 -3.45 -5.46
N ASN A 58 -10.99 -2.81 -5.76
CA ASN A 58 -11.07 -1.77 -6.80
C ASN A 58 -10.04 -0.65 -6.57
N THR A 59 -9.98 -0.10 -5.37
CA THR A 59 -9.01 0.94 -4.98
C THR A 59 -7.57 0.40 -4.96
N ARG A 60 -7.38 -0.88 -4.58
CA ARG A 60 -6.07 -1.55 -4.56
C ARG A 60 -5.45 -1.65 -5.96
N VAL A 61 -6.27 -1.89 -6.99
CA VAL A 61 -5.82 -1.91 -8.39
C VAL A 61 -5.23 -0.56 -8.80
N ILE A 62 -5.93 0.54 -8.48
CA ILE A 62 -5.46 1.90 -8.77
C ILE A 62 -4.16 2.19 -8.01
N ALA A 63 -4.13 1.85 -6.71
CA ALA A 63 -2.96 2.07 -5.86
C ALA A 63 -1.72 1.34 -6.41
N GLY A 64 -1.88 0.09 -6.84
CA GLY A 64 -0.82 -0.68 -7.48
C GLY A 64 -0.33 -0.06 -8.79
N GLN A 65 -1.22 0.54 -9.58
CA GLN A 65 -0.84 1.25 -10.81
C GLN A 65 -0.04 2.52 -10.53
N ILE A 66 -0.49 3.35 -9.58
CA ILE A 66 0.22 4.57 -9.16
C ILE A 66 1.59 4.20 -8.62
N ARG A 67 1.68 3.18 -7.77
CA ARG A 67 2.94 2.67 -7.20
C ARG A 67 3.97 2.39 -8.29
N ARG A 68 3.60 1.58 -9.29
CA ARG A 68 4.48 1.20 -10.40
C ARG A 68 4.87 2.42 -11.25
N ALA A 69 3.91 3.29 -11.57
CA ALA A 69 4.16 4.45 -12.41
C ALA A 69 5.05 5.52 -11.75
N LYS A 70 5.09 5.56 -10.41
CA LYS A 70 5.83 6.57 -9.63
C LYS A 70 7.06 6.03 -8.91
N GLY A 71 7.29 4.71 -8.93
CA GLY A 71 8.32 4.10 -8.08
C GLY A 71 8.09 4.41 -6.59
N ALA A 72 6.82 4.45 -6.18
CA ALA A 72 6.41 4.89 -4.85
C ALA A 72 6.35 3.73 -3.86
N ASP A 73 6.44 4.06 -2.57
CA ASP A 73 6.12 3.11 -1.51
C ASP A 73 4.60 2.91 -1.42
N LEU A 74 4.16 1.73 -0.98
CA LEU A 74 2.75 1.38 -0.89
C LEU A 74 2.40 1.01 0.56
N PHE A 75 1.32 1.59 1.06
CA PHE A 75 0.80 1.36 2.40
C PHE A 75 -0.70 1.13 2.33
N GLU A 76 -1.16 -0.02 2.83
CA GLU A 76 -2.58 -0.32 2.95
C GLU A 76 -3.08 0.11 4.34
N ILE A 77 -4.07 0.98 4.38
CA ILE A 77 -4.76 1.42 5.59
C ILE A 77 -5.70 0.29 6.00
N GLN A 78 -5.40 -0.34 7.13
CA GLN A 78 -6.17 -1.47 7.65
C GLN A 78 -6.70 -1.14 9.05
N PRO A 79 -8.03 -1.17 9.29
CA PRO A 79 -8.58 -1.00 10.63
C PRO A 79 -8.30 -2.23 11.52
N ALA A 80 -8.19 -2.00 12.82
CA ALA A 80 -8.09 -3.02 13.86
C ALA A 80 -9.12 -2.71 14.97
N PRO A 81 -10.15 -3.56 15.16
CA PRO A 81 -10.44 -4.79 14.42
C PRO A 81 -10.82 -4.53 12.94
N PRO A 82 -10.72 -5.55 12.06
CA PRO A 82 -11.19 -5.43 10.68
C PRO A 82 -12.71 -5.20 10.64
N TYR A 83 -13.17 -4.53 9.58
CA TYR A 83 -14.60 -4.38 9.34
C TYR A 83 -15.24 -5.73 8.95
N PRO A 84 -16.55 -5.93 9.20
CA PRO A 84 -17.29 -7.09 8.77
C PRO A 84 -17.13 -7.38 7.27
N GLU A 85 -17.10 -8.66 6.92
CA GLU A 85 -17.12 -9.13 5.53
C GLU A 85 -18.51 -8.97 4.89
N ASP A 86 -19.57 -9.18 5.67
CA ASP A 86 -20.94 -8.95 5.21
C ASP A 86 -21.14 -7.48 4.81
N TYR A 87 -21.74 -7.28 3.63
CA TYR A 87 -21.88 -5.95 3.06
C TYR A 87 -22.80 -5.04 3.90
N LEU A 88 -23.91 -5.57 4.40
CA LEU A 88 -24.89 -4.77 5.13
C LEU A 88 -24.38 -4.40 6.52
N GLU A 89 -23.74 -5.35 7.22
CA GLU A 89 -23.08 -5.09 8.49
C GLU A 89 -21.96 -4.05 8.35
N HIS A 90 -21.15 -4.17 7.30
CA HIS A 90 -20.09 -3.22 6.98
C HIS A 90 -20.64 -1.81 6.76
N VAL A 91 -21.70 -1.69 5.95
CA VAL A 91 -22.35 -0.40 5.66
C VAL A 91 -22.91 0.22 6.93
N GLU A 92 -23.60 -0.56 7.77
CA GLU A 92 -24.18 -0.06 9.01
C GLU A 92 -23.11 0.38 10.01
N GLN A 93 -22.03 -0.39 10.17
CA GLN A 93 -20.91 0.01 11.01
C GLN A 93 -20.27 1.32 10.51
N ALA A 94 -19.94 1.41 9.21
CA ALA A 94 -19.36 2.62 8.62
C ALA A 94 -20.25 3.85 8.85
N ARG A 95 -21.56 3.69 8.72
CA ARG A 95 -22.55 4.75 8.95
C ARG A 95 -22.55 5.21 10.42
N GLN A 96 -22.62 4.28 11.36
CA GLN A 96 -22.63 4.57 12.80
C GLN A 96 -21.34 5.27 13.24
N GLU A 97 -20.19 4.79 12.77
CA GLU A 97 -18.89 5.40 13.07
C GLU A 97 -18.80 6.82 12.50
N THR A 98 -19.27 7.03 11.26
CA THR A 98 -19.30 8.35 10.63
C THR A 98 -20.16 9.34 11.42
N LEU A 99 -21.37 8.93 11.82
CA LEU A 99 -22.30 9.76 12.59
C LEU A 99 -21.75 10.16 13.97
N ARG A 100 -21.02 9.26 14.63
CA ARG A 100 -20.41 9.51 15.95
C ARG A 100 -19.06 10.21 15.86
N GLY A 101 -18.55 10.46 14.64
CA GLY A 101 -17.18 10.95 14.44
C GLY A 101 -16.11 9.98 14.95
N HIS A 102 -16.44 8.69 15.04
CA HIS A 102 -15.53 7.66 15.52
C HIS A 102 -14.34 7.51 14.57
N ARG A 103 -13.16 7.28 15.14
CA ARG A 103 -11.90 7.03 14.43
C ARG A 103 -11.39 5.67 14.90
N PRO A 104 -11.63 4.59 14.13
CA PRO A 104 -11.18 3.25 14.53
C PRO A 104 -9.65 3.20 14.59
N THR A 105 -9.11 2.34 15.46
CA THR A 105 -7.66 2.11 15.54
C THR A 105 -7.17 1.44 14.25
N LEU A 106 -5.96 1.79 13.80
CA LEU A 106 -5.33 1.16 12.65
C LEU A 106 -4.39 0.04 13.07
N ALA A 107 -4.31 -1.01 12.26
CA ALA A 107 -3.43 -2.16 12.50
C ALA A 107 -1.94 -1.77 12.41
N GLN A 108 -1.62 -0.75 11.62
CA GLN A 108 -0.26 -0.31 11.32
C GLN A 108 -0.22 1.19 11.10
N ARG A 109 0.97 1.78 11.28
CA ARG A 109 1.25 3.20 11.06
C ARG A 109 2.46 3.37 10.13
N VAL A 110 2.49 4.45 9.36
CA VAL A 110 3.66 4.80 8.55
C VAL A 110 4.74 5.38 9.47
N GLN A 111 5.80 4.60 9.72
CA GLN A 111 6.83 4.97 10.71
C GLN A 111 7.60 6.26 10.37
N ASN A 112 7.87 6.51 9.09
CA ASN A 112 8.62 7.70 8.68
C ASN A 112 7.91 8.41 7.53
N LEU A 113 6.79 9.04 7.85
CA LEU A 113 6.03 9.86 6.90
C LEU A 113 6.78 11.14 6.50
N SER A 114 7.69 11.63 7.36
CA SER A 114 8.44 12.87 7.12
C SER A 114 9.25 12.82 5.82
N GLY A 115 9.76 11.64 5.45
CA GLY A 115 10.54 11.43 4.22
C GLY A 115 9.75 11.53 2.91
N TYR A 116 8.41 11.58 2.95
CA TYR A 116 7.59 11.73 1.75
C TYR A 116 7.20 13.19 1.51
N ALA A 117 7.41 13.66 0.28
CA ALA A 117 6.92 14.96 -0.18
C ALA A 117 5.50 14.86 -0.74
N THR A 118 5.14 13.71 -1.33
CA THR A 118 3.83 13.46 -1.94
C THR A 118 3.18 12.22 -1.35
N VAL A 119 1.89 12.32 -1.04
CA VAL A 119 1.03 11.21 -0.59
C VAL A 119 -0.14 11.08 -1.55
N TYR A 120 -0.19 10.01 -2.32
CA TYR A 120 -1.40 9.59 -3.01
C TYR A 120 -2.31 8.89 -1.99
N LEU A 121 -3.52 9.41 -1.79
CA LEU A 121 -4.45 8.90 -0.78
C LEU A 121 -5.66 8.26 -1.44
N GLY A 122 -5.77 6.94 -1.34
CA GLY A 122 -6.78 6.13 -2.01
C GLY A 122 -7.87 5.64 -1.09
N PHE A 123 -9.13 5.81 -1.47
CA PHE A 123 -10.23 5.22 -0.69
C PHE A 123 -11.53 5.06 -1.49
N PRO A 124 -12.35 4.05 -1.14
CA PRO A 124 -13.74 4.00 -1.55
C PRO A 124 -14.58 5.04 -0.81
N ILE A 125 -15.71 5.43 -1.38
CA ILE A 125 -16.76 6.17 -0.66
C ILE A 125 -17.60 5.21 0.17
N TRP A 126 -17.68 5.46 1.48
CA TRP A 126 -18.59 4.76 2.40
C TRP A 126 -19.56 5.77 3.00
N GLY A 127 -20.87 5.55 2.83
CA GLY A 127 -21.90 6.44 3.38
C GLY A 127 -21.74 7.91 2.97
N GLU A 128 -21.57 8.16 1.66
CA GLU A 128 -21.45 9.51 1.07
C GLU A 128 -20.23 10.33 1.54
N THR A 129 -19.23 9.68 2.14
CA THR A 129 -18.02 10.38 2.59
C THR A 129 -16.78 9.47 2.66
N MET A 130 -15.69 10.06 3.13
CA MET A 130 -14.42 9.40 3.39
C MET A 130 -14.59 8.37 4.53
N PRO A 131 -14.12 7.13 4.34
CA PRO A 131 -14.20 6.08 5.36
C PRO A 131 -13.57 6.47 6.70
N PRO A 132 -14.16 6.09 7.84
CA PRO A 132 -13.57 6.32 9.16
C PRO A 132 -12.10 5.88 9.31
N PRO A 133 -11.65 4.72 8.78
CA PRO A 133 -10.23 4.34 8.88
C PRO A 133 -9.27 5.30 8.16
N VAL A 134 -9.71 5.94 7.07
CA VAL A 134 -8.90 6.94 6.36
C VAL A 134 -8.83 8.22 7.18
N ARG A 135 -9.90 8.58 7.89
CA ARG A 135 -9.89 9.71 8.84
C ARG A 135 -8.99 9.44 10.04
N SER A 136 -8.91 8.20 10.52
CA SER A 136 -7.90 7.79 11.52
C SER A 136 -6.50 7.97 10.97
N PHE A 137 -6.24 7.52 9.73
CA PHE A 137 -4.95 7.72 9.09
C PHE A 137 -4.56 9.20 9.04
N LEU A 138 -5.46 10.09 8.62
CA LEU A 138 -5.20 11.54 8.60
C LEU A 138 -4.93 12.10 10.02
N ALA A 139 -5.65 11.61 11.03
CA ALA A 139 -5.46 12.06 12.41
C ALA A 139 -4.12 11.61 13.01
N GLU A 140 -3.61 10.45 12.61
CA GLU A 140 -2.35 9.89 13.09
C GLU A 140 -1.12 10.44 12.36
N HIS A 141 -1.29 11.24 11.32
CA HIS A 141 -0.21 11.61 10.40
C HIS A 141 -0.24 13.10 10.07
N ASP A 142 0.83 13.82 10.41
CA ASP A 142 0.98 15.20 10.00
C ASP A 142 1.35 15.31 8.51
N LEU A 143 0.45 15.92 7.75
CA LEU A 143 0.58 16.12 6.30
C LEU A 143 0.92 17.57 5.94
N ALA A 144 1.19 18.44 6.93
CA ALA A 144 1.54 19.83 6.67
C ALA A 144 2.76 19.95 5.75
N GLY A 145 2.66 20.84 4.76
CA GLY A 145 3.71 21.09 3.77
C GLY A 145 3.85 20.02 2.67
N LYS A 146 3.13 18.88 2.78
CA LYS A 146 3.12 17.80 1.78
C LYS A 146 2.05 18.05 0.72
N THR A 147 2.22 17.40 -0.43
CA THR A 147 1.17 17.32 -1.46
C THR A 147 0.34 16.05 -1.26
N VAL A 148 -0.98 16.19 -1.11
CA VAL A 148 -1.91 15.07 -0.97
C VAL A 148 -2.77 14.97 -2.22
N ILE A 149 -2.69 13.86 -2.94
CA ILE A 149 -3.40 13.65 -4.21
C ILE A 149 -4.42 12.53 -4.00
N PRO A 150 -5.71 12.83 -3.84
CA PRO A 150 -6.72 11.81 -3.60
C PRO A 150 -7.04 11.02 -4.87
N PHE A 151 -7.27 9.72 -4.72
CA PHE A 151 -7.90 8.89 -5.75
C PHE A 151 -9.08 8.13 -5.15
N ILE A 152 -10.27 8.42 -5.65
CA ILE A 152 -11.54 8.09 -5.00
C ILE A 152 -12.30 7.13 -5.90
N THR A 153 -12.70 5.99 -5.32
CA THR A 153 -13.61 5.04 -5.99
C THR A 153 -15.02 5.14 -5.42
N HIS A 154 -16.06 5.11 -6.24
CA HIS A 154 -17.45 5.21 -5.77
C HIS A 154 -18.42 4.28 -6.51
N GLY A 155 -19.54 3.92 -5.88
CA GLY A 155 -20.59 3.08 -6.46
C GLY A 155 -21.60 3.81 -7.36
N GLY A 156 -21.23 4.96 -7.93
CA GLY A 156 -22.11 5.79 -8.78
C GLY A 156 -22.62 7.11 -8.18
N TYR A 157 -22.43 7.35 -6.88
CA TYR A 157 -22.94 8.57 -6.19
C TYR A 157 -21.95 9.74 -6.11
N GLY A 158 -20.84 9.68 -6.85
CA GLY A 158 -19.77 10.69 -6.80
C GLY A 158 -18.94 10.64 -5.51
N VAL A 159 -18.29 11.77 -5.17
CA VAL A 159 -17.32 11.87 -4.06
C VAL A 159 -17.93 12.24 -2.71
N GLY A 160 -19.21 12.63 -2.70
CA GLY A 160 -19.91 13.12 -1.50
C GLY A 160 -19.13 14.22 -0.75
N ALA A 161 -19.10 14.17 0.58
CA ALA A 161 -18.41 15.16 1.41
C ALA A 161 -16.88 14.97 1.49
N SER A 162 -16.31 13.98 0.78
CA SER A 162 -14.95 13.49 1.03
C SER A 162 -13.86 14.51 0.80
N LEU A 163 -13.97 15.36 -0.22
CA LEU A 163 -12.95 16.38 -0.51
C LEU A 163 -12.94 17.48 0.57
N SER A 164 -14.11 17.91 1.03
CA SER A 164 -14.23 18.86 2.15
C SER A 164 -13.69 18.26 3.45
N VAL A 165 -13.99 16.98 3.72
CA VAL A 165 -13.44 16.24 4.86
C VAL A 165 -11.92 16.13 4.78
N LEU A 166 -11.37 15.83 3.59
CA LEU A 166 -9.92 15.76 3.38
C LEU A 166 -9.25 17.10 3.68
N THR A 167 -9.76 18.19 3.13
CA THR A 167 -9.18 19.53 3.36
C THR A 167 -9.20 19.92 4.84
N ARG A 168 -10.27 19.55 5.58
CA ARG A 168 -10.37 19.79 7.01
C ARG A 168 -9.42 18.90 7.83
N ASP A 169 -9.35 17.61 7.50
CA ASP A 169 -8.63 16.60 8.28
C ASP A 169 -7.13 16.52 7.92
N ALA A 170 -6.68 17.22 6.85
CA ALA A 170 -5.27 17.37 6.46
C ALA A 170 -4.82 18.86 6.45
N PRO A 171 -4.84 19.55 7.60
CA PRO A 171 -4.48 20.97 7.65
C PRO A 171 -3.04 21.21 7.20
N GLY A 172 -2.83 22.27 6.42
CA GLY A 172 -1.50 22.66 5.92
C GLY A 172 -0.97 21.80 4.76
N ALA A 173 -1.69 20.76 4.34
CA ALA A 173 -1.38 20.00 3.13
C ALA A 173 -1.82 20.74 1.86
N ARG A 174 -1.10 20.55 0.76
CA ARG A 174 -1.52 21.01 -0.58
C ARG A 174 -2.36 19.90 -1.22
N ILE A 175 -3.66 20.13 -1.35
CA ILE A 175 -4.55 19.14 -1.97
C ILE A 175 -4.45 19.24 -3.50
N GLY A 176 -4.00 18.17 -4.14
CA GLY A 176 -3.90 18.05 -5.60
C GLY A 176 -5.21 17.64 -6.26
N GLN A 177 -5.23 17.63 -7.60
CA GLN A 177 -6.39 17.21 -8.38
C GLN A 177 -6.74 15.75 -8.11
N ALA A 178 -8.01 15.51 -7.76
CA ALA A 178 -8.51 14.17 -7.48
C ALA A 178 -8.68 13.34 -8.76
N LEU A 179 -8.27 12.06 -8.71
CA LEU A 179 -8.81 11.05 -9.62
C LEU A 179 -10.12 10.52 -9.03
N VAL A 180 -11.20 10.53 -9.80
CA VAL A 180 -12.50 9.99 -9.38
C VAL A 180 -12.92 8.92 -10.37
N MET A 181 -13.22 7.72 -9.87
CA MET A 181 -13.57 6.57 -10.71
C MET A 181 -14.77 5.80 -10.15
N GLN A 182 -15.79 5.60 -10.98
CA GLN A 182 -16.89 4.71 -10.62
C GLN A 182 -16.39 3.26 -10.62
N ALA A 183 -16.66 2.53 -9.54
CA ALA A 183 -16.23 1.16 -9.31
C ALA A 183 -17.34 0.38 -8.59
N ASP A 184 -18.46 0.17 -9.27
CA ASP A 184 -19.67 -0.51 -8.77
C ASP A 184 -19.69 -2.02 -9.02
N GLN A 185 -18.56 -2.60 -9.44
CA GLN A 185 -18.47 -4.00 -9.86
C GLN A 185 -18.86 -4.99 -8.77
N GLU A 186 -18.52 -4.69 -7.53
CA GLU A 186 -18.91 -5.54 -6.41
C GLU A 186 -20.43 -5.55 -6.21
N ARG A 187 -21.08 -4.37 -6.19
CA ARG A 187 -22.54 -4.27 -6.09
C ARG A 187 -23.20 -5.02 -7.25
N ALA A 188 -22.76 -4.76 -8.48
CA ALA A 188 -23.28 -5.41 -9.67
C ALA A 188 -23.10 -6.94 -9.61
N THR A 189 -21.99 -7.42 -9.04
CA THR A 189 -21.74 -8.85 -8.83
C THR A 189 -22.69 -9.43 -7.79
N LEU A 190 -22.83 -8.79 -6.62
CA LEU A 190 -23.73 -9.24 -5.55
C LEU A 190 -25.18 -9.30 -6.02
N GLU A 191 -25.66 -8.28 -6.72
CA GLU A 191 -27.02 -8.23 -7.29
C GLU A 191 -27.23 -9.34 -8.31
N ARG A 192 -26.28 -9.53 -9.24
CA ARG A 192 -26.36 -10.55 -10.28
C ARG A 192 -26.35 -11.96 -9.70
N VAL A 193 -25.47 -12.24 -8.73
CA VAL A 193 -25.40 -13.54 -8.06
C VAL A 193 -26.69 -13.81 -7.28
N THR A 194 -27.22 -12.81 -6.58
CA THR A 194 -28.50 -12.93 -5.84
C THR A 194 -29.67 -13.23 -6.78
N GLN A 195 -29.75 -12.53 -7.91
CA GLN A 195 -30.78 -12.78 -8.94
C GLN A 195 -30.66 -14.19 -9.54
N TRP A 196 -29.43 -14.62 -9.84
CA TRP A 196 -29.16 -15.96 -10.36
C TRP A 196 -29.58 -17.05 -9.38
N LEU A 197 -29.19 -16.94 -8.11
CA LEU A 197 -29.58 -17.89 -7.05
C LEU A 197 -31.10 -17.89 -6.79
N GLY A 198 -31.76 -16.75 -6.95
CA GLY A 198 -33.21 -16.60 -6.82
C GLY A 198 -34.04 -17.06 -8.03
N GLY A 199 -33.41 -17.65 -9.06
CA GLY A 199 -34.09 -18.13 -10.27
C GLY A 199 -34.60 -17.03 -11.22
N ARG A 200 -34.16 -15.78 -11.04
CA ARG A 200 -34.59 -14.60 -11.81
C ARG A 200 -33.46 -14.09 -12.70
N MET A 201 -33.00 -14.91 -13.65
CA MET A 201 -32.09 -14.38 -14.69
C MET A 201 -32.93 -13.67 -15.75
N PRO A 202 -32.61 -12.41 -16.14
CA PRO A 202 -33.19 -11.84 -17.34
C PRO A 202 -32.90 -12.76 -18.54
N ALA A 203 -33.92 -12.99 -19.37
CA ALA A 203 -33.77 -13.76 -20.60
C ALA A 203 -32.61 -13.18 -21.43
N ARG A 204 -31.77 -14.05 -21.99
CA ARG A 204 -30.68 -13.65 -22.89
C ARG A 204 -31.27 -12.84 -24.05
N THR A 205 -31.05 -11.53 -24.07
CA THR A 205 -31.22 -10.74 -25.28
C THR A 205 -30.08 -11.15 -26.22
N ARG A 206 -30.44 -11.73 -27.37
CA ARG A 206 -29.51 -12.05 -28.46
C ARG A 206 -29.07 -10.78 -29.17
#